data_AF-A0A960ZUS2-F1
#
_entry.id   AF-A0A960ZUS2-F1
#
_cell.length_a   1.000
_cell.length_b   1.000
_cell.length_c   1.000
_cell.angle_alpha   90.00
_cell.angle_beta   90.00
_cell.angle_gamma   90.00
#
_symmetry.space_group_name_H-M   'P 1'
#
loop_
_entity.id
_entity.type
_entity.pdbx_description
1 polymer ?
#
loop_
_entity_poly.entity_id
_entity_poly.type
_entity_poly.pdbx_seq_one_letter_code
_entity_poly.pdbx_strand_id
1 'polypeptide(L)'
;MHRSFLFFSPAFLGLTWSALALEFPSSQPVPAASASNSFHVLGGFEMQLIAAEPLVTDPVAITYDADGRAYVCEMNDYPYTDKSTDKPNVERTTDLPLGKVRILSDDDDDGLFDRSEIFARDLSWPTGIALYDGGAFVAGTPDVWYLKDTDGDGTADVREKIFSGFRKYNVQAVVNNLIWGLDNRIYGAGGTNGGSITFKGTEKPIPLVRGDFRFDPRSPRFEILSGGARFGNSFDDWGNRFICNIRNPAQQILFPAEYLVRNPY
;
A
#
# COMPACT_ATOMS: atom_id res chain seq x y z
N MET A 1 -11.61 -59.75 -3.63
CA MET A 1 -10.86 -60.38 -4.75
C MET A 1 -9.42 -59.90 -4.71
N HIS A 2 -8.57 -60.68 -4.07
CA HIS A 2 -7.11 -60.56 -4.13
C HIS A 2 -6.62 -61.14 -5.46
N ARG A 3 -5.70 -60.46 -6.15
CA ARG A 3 -4.71 -61.13 -7.00
C ARG A 3 -3.36 -60.44 -6.88
N SER A 4 -2.38 -61.29 -6.59
CA SER A 4 -0.98 -61.01 -6.32
C SER A 4 -0.18 -60.67 -7.57
N PHE A 5 1.01 -60.13 -7.28
CA PHE A 5 2.07 -59.59 -8.11
C PHE A 5 2.67 -60.53 -9.16
N LEU A 6 3.18 -59.92 -10.24
CA LEU A 6 4.35 -60.37 -10.99
C LEU A 6 5.36 -59.22 -11.00
N PHE A 7 6.54 -59.48 -10.43
CA PHE A 7 7.71 -58.60 -10.49
C PHE A 7 8.35 -58.70 -11.88
N PHE A 8 8.68 -57.55 -12.46
CA PHE A 8 9.73 -57.43 -13.46
C PHE A 8 10.59 -56.21 -13.09
N SER A 9 11.81 -56.47 -12.64
CA SER A 9 12.93 -55.54 -12.72
C SER A 9 13.76 -55.98 -13.91
N PRO A 10 14.14 -55.05 -14.82
CA PRO A 10 15.56 -54.73 -14.81
C PRO A 10 15.92 -53.27 -15.12
N ALA A 11 17.09 -52.90 -14.60
CA ALA A 11 18.00 -51.84 -15.02
C ALA A 11 17.56 -50.37 -14.80
N PHE A 12 17.89 -49.87 -13.60
CA PHE A 12 18.17 -48.46 -13.36
C PHE A 12 19.38 -48.02 -14.20
N LEU A 13 19.12 -47.44 -15.38
CA LEU A 13 20.02 -46.45 -15.95
C LEU A 13 19.65 -45.11 -15.30
N GLY A 14 20.54 -44.63 -14.43
CA GLY A 14 20.41 -43.35 -13.76
C GLY A 14 20.39 -42.20 -14.77
N LEU A 15 19.21 -41.89 -15.29
CA LEU A 15 18.92 -40.59 -15.87
C LEU A 15 18.82 -39.61 -14.71
N THR A 16 19.94 -38.96 -14.41
CA THR A 16 19.90 -37.72 -13.66
C THR A 16 19.00 -36.77 -14.44
N TRP A 17 17.82 -36.49 -13.91
CA TRP A 17 17.11 -35.26 -14.28
C TRP A 17 18.01 -34.12 -13.85
N SER A 18 18.94 -33.73 -14.72
CA SER A 18 19.50 -32.39 -14.66
C SER A 18 18.30 -31.50 -14.90
N ALA A 19 17.75 -30.93 -13.83
CA ALA A 19 16.90 -29.77 -13.94
C ALA A 19 17.75 -28.77 -14.74
N LEU A 20 17.45 -28.60 -16.03
CA LEU A 20 17.80 -27.37 -16.69
C LEU A 20 17.08 -26.31 -15.87
N ALA A 21 17.82 -25.66 -14.96
CA ALA A 21 17.42 -24.38 -14.47
C ALA A 21 17.21 -23.56 -15.74
N LEU A 22 15.95 -23.27 -16.06
CA LEU A 22 15.65 -22.22 -17.01
C LEU A 22 16.26 -20.96 -16.37
N GLU A 23 17.49 -20.64 -16.75
CA GLU A 23 18.03 -19.32 -16.56
C GLU A 23 17.18 -18.42 -17.43
N PHE A 24 16.14 -17.86 -16.82
CA PHE A 24 15.46 -16.72 -17.41
C PHE A 24 16.54 -15.68 -17.70
N PRO A 25 16.55 -15.05 -18.89
CA PRO A 25 17.53 -14.02 -19.20
C PRO A 25 17.45 -12.95 -18.11
N SER A 26 18.49 -12.85 -17.29
CA SER A 26 18.60 -11.76 -16.33
C SER A 26 19.09 -10.54 -17.09
N SER A 27 18.20 -9.58 -17.30
CA SER A 27 18.63 -8.23 -17.67
C SER A 27 19.45 -7.68 -16.51
N GLN A 28 20.62 -7.12 -16.80
CA GLN A 28 21.35 -6.35 -15.80
C GLN A 28 20.48 -5.17 -15.33
N PRO A 29 20.48 -4.83 -14.03
CA PRO A 29 19.81 -3.63 -13.56
C PRO A 29 20.33 -2.40 -14.30
N VAL A 30 19.41 -1.51 -14.71
CA VAL A 30 19.77 -0.24 -15.33
C VAL A 30 20.15 0.73 -14.19
N PRO A 31 21.34 1.38 -14.23
CA PRO A 31 21.67 2.41 -13.25
C PRO A 31 20.63 3.53 -13.24
N ALA A 32 20.30 4.07 -12.07
CA ALA A 32 19.24 5.07 -11.92
C ALA A 32 19.38 6.25 -12.90
N ALA A 33 20.59 6.82 -13.02
CA ALA A 33 20.89 7.93 -13.93
C ALA A 33 20.63 7.63 -15.42
N SER A 34 20.56 6.36 -15.80
CA SER A 34 20.28 5.90 -17.16
C SER A 34 18.85 5.36 -17.33
N ALA A 35 18.06 5.26 -16.26
CA ALA A 35 16.76 4.60 -16.28
C ALA A 35 15.77 5.31 -17.20
N SER A 36 15.75 6.65 -17.19
CA SER A 36 14.87 7.46 -18.05
C SER A 36 15.00 7.14 -19.55
N ASN A 37 16.21 6.77 -20.01
CA ASN A 37 16.47 6.39 -21.40
C ASN A 37 15.81 5.06 -21.81
N SER A 38 15.32 4.28 -20.84
CA SER A 38 14.65 3.00 -21.09
C SER A 38 13.12 3.12 -21.22
N PHE A 39 12.54 4.29 -20.94
CA PHE A 39 11.10 4.50 -20.98
C PHE A 39 10.64 5.11 -22.30
N HIS A 40 9.43 4.74 -22.72
CA HIS A 40 8.72 5.41 -23.80
C HIS A 40 7.64 6.31 -23.19
N VAL A 41 7.75 7.62 -23.42
CA VAL A 41 6.77 8.62 -22.99
C VAL A 41 5.86 9.02 -24.15
N LEU A 42 4.63 9.43 -23.85
CA LEU A 42 3.73 10.01 -24.84
C LEU A 42 4.23 11.40 -25.25
N GLY A 43 3.90 11.82 -26.48
CA GLY A 43 4.26 13.17 -26.96
C GLY A 43 3.68 14.26 -26.04
N GLY A 44 4.51 15.25 -25.69
CA GLY A 44 4.15 16.31 -24.75
C GLY A 44 4.47 16.03 -23.28
N PHE A 45 5.02 14.85 -22.97
CA PHE A 45 5.48 14.49 -21.61
C PHE A 45 6.99 14.28 -21.57
N GLU A 46 7.57 14.54 -20.40
CA GLU A 46 8.96 14.27 -20.06
C GLU A 46 9.01 13.36 -18.82
N MET A 47 10.06 12.55 -18.71
CA MET A 47 10.34 11.76 -17.52
C MET A 47 11.66 12.20 -16.90
N GLN A 48 11.61 12.60 -15.63
CA GLN A 48 12.78 13.06 -14.88
C GLN A 48 12.99 12.15 -13.65
N LEU A 49 14.27 11.89 -13.34
CA LEU A 49 14.65 11.20 -12.11
C LEU A 49 14.82 12.24 -11.00
N ILE A 50 13.92 12.24 -10.02
CA ILE A 50 13.95 13.21 -8.90
C ILE A 50 14.52 12.62 -7.60
N ALA A 51 14.54 11.29 -7.47
CA ALA A 51 15.15 10.58 -6.35
C ALA A 51 15.48 9.13 -6.72
N ALA A 52 16.57 8.61 -6.16
CA ALA A 52 16.98 7.22 -6.26
C ALA A 52 17.67 6.80 -4.95
N GLU A 53 18.06 5.54 -4.83
CA GLU A 53 18.88 5.08 -3.70
C GLU A 53 20.17 5.91 -3.59
N PRO A 54 20.61 6.32 -2.38
CA PRO A 54 20.07 5.95 -1.06
C PRO A 54 18.95 6.88 -0.55
N LEU A 55 18.51 7.87 -1.32
CA LEU A 55 17.48 8.82 -0.89
C LEU A 55 16.16 8.12 -0.63
N VAL A 56 15.77 7.13 -1.43
CA VAL A 56 14.53 6.37 -1.27
C VAL A 56 14.72 4.91 -1.67
N THR A 57 14.02 3.99 -1.00
CA THR A 57 14.04 2.54 -1.26
C THR A 57 12.61 1.99 -1.23
N ASP A 58 12.26 1.10 -2.15
CA ASP A 58 10.94 0.45 -2.23
C ASP A 58 9.72 1.40 -2.03
N PRO A 59 9.62 2.54 -2.76
CA PRO A 59 8.54 3.51 -2.57
C PRO A 59 7.19 2.94 -3.03
N VAL A 60 6.14 3.17 -2.25
CA VAL A 60 4.77 2.67 -2.52
C VAL A 60 3.73 3.79 -2.58
N ALA A 61 3.87 4.80 -1.73
CA ALA A 61 2.99 5.95 -1.70
C ALA A 61 3.80 7.21 -1.42
N ILE A 62 3.41 8.33 -2.02
CA ILE A 62 4.06 9.62 -1.87
C ILE A 62 3.01 10.72 -1.76
N THR A 63 3.28 11.73 -0.94
CA THR A 63 2.52 12.97 -0.85
C THR A 63 3.46 14.11 -0.48
N TYR A 64 3.01 15.36 -0.60
CA TYR A 64 3.83 16.54 -0.39
C TYR A 64 3.22 17.42 0.70
N ASP A 65 4.07 18.00 1.54
CA ASP A 65 3.62 19.04 2.47
C ASP A 65 3.56 20.42 1.81
N ALA A 66 3.20 21.44 2.60
CA ALA A 66 3.08 22.82 2.12
C ALA A 66 4.43 23.46 1.76
N ASP A 67 5.54 22.87 2.23
CA ASP A 67 6.92 23.33 2.00
C ASP A 67 7.58 22.58 0.84
N GLY A 68 6.85 21.70 0.14
CA GLY A 68 7.35 20.95 -1.02
C GLY A 68 8.13 19.68 -0.65
N ARG A 69 8.23 19.33 0.63
CA ARG A 69 8.91 18.10 1.06
C ARG A 69 8.05 16.88 0.75
N ALA A 70 8.64 15.83 0.19
CA ALA A 70 7.93 14.60 -0.12
C ALA A 70 7.95 13.62 1.05
N TYR A 71 6.77 13.20 1.51
CA TYR A 71 6.60 12.11 2.46
C TYR A 71 6.35 10.81 1.69
N VAL A 72 7.30 9.88 1.79
CA VAL A 72 7.31 8.62 1.04
C VAL A 72 7.17 7.43 1.97
N CYS A 73 6.14 6.61 1.73
CA CYS A 73 6.03 5.27 2.33
C CYS A 73 6.96 4.31 1.60
N GLU A 74 7.91 3.72 2.34
CA GLU A 74 8.79 2.66 1.90
C GLU A 74 8.30 1.32 2.48
N MET A 75 8.12 0.31 1.63
CA MET A 75 7.60 -1.00 2.02
C MET A 75 8.66 -2.09 1.93
N ASN A 76 9.75 -1.93 2.70
CA ASN A 76 10.90 -2.85 2.69
C ASN A 76 10.60 -4.25 3.27
N ASP A 77 9.42 -4.43 3.88
CA ASP A 77 8.90 -5.70 4.38
C ASP A 77 8.04 -6.44 3.33
N TYR A 78 7.98 -5.96 2.08
CA TYR A 78 7.28 -6.63 0.98
C TYR A 78 8.14 -7.65 0.22
N PRO A 79 7.56 -8.76 -0.27
CA PRO A 79 6.21 -9.22 0.06
C PRO A 79 6.12 -9.77 1.48
N TYR A 80 7.21 -10.35 1.99
CA TYR A 80 7.24 -11.07 3.25
C TYR A 80 8.64 -10.96 3.86
N THR A 81 8.71 -10.82 5.19
CA THR A 81 10.00 -10.94 5.90
C THR A 81 10.30 -12.39 6.26
N ASP A 82 9.26 -13.24 6.39
CA ASP A 82 9.41 -14.68 6.56
C ASP A 82 8.47 -15.47 5.64
N LYS A 83 9.03 -15.96 4.52
CA LYS A 83 8.30 -16.76 3.53
C LYS A 83 7.87 -18.13 4.05
N SER A 84 8.52 -18.67 5.09
CA SER A 84 8.20 -20.00 5.63
C SER A 84 6.84 -20.05 6.34
N THR A 85 6.35 -18.89 6.76
CA THR A 85 5.05 -18.74 7.42
C THR A 85 3.90 -18.48 6.44
N ASP A 86 4.20 -18.38 5.13
CA ASP A 86 3.17 -18.15 4.10
C ASP A 86 2.20 -19.32 4.00
N LYS A 87 0.94 -19.05 4.31
CA LYS A 87 -0.16 -20.01 4.16
C LYS A 87 -1.33 -19.31 3.47
N PRO A 88 -1.87 -19.90 2.39
CA PRO A 88 -3.07 -19.36 1.74
C PRO A 88 -4.21 -19.18 2.75
N ASN A 89 -4.86 -18.03 2.71
CA ASN A 89 -6.03 -17.69 3.54
C ASN A 89 -5.77 -17.66 5.07
N VAL A 90 -4.52 -17.51 5.51
CA VAL A 90 -4.17 -17.32 6.92
C VAL A 90 -3.72 -15.88 7.15
N GLU A 91 -4.11 -15.31 8.29
CA GLU A 91 -3.76 -13.94 8.65
C GLU A 91 -2.26 -13.84 8.90
N ARG A 92 -1.62 -12.81 8.36
CA ARG A 92 -0.18 -12.62 8.50
C ARG A 92 0.12 -11.79 9.73
N THR A 93 0.64 -12.44 10.76
CA THR A 93 0.92 -11.82 12.06
C THR A 93 2.39 -11.89 12.47
N THR A 94 3.22 -12.59 11.69
CA THR A 94 4.63 -12.86 12.01
C THR A 94 5.63 -12.02 11.21
N ASP A 95 5.19 -11.28 10.20
CA ASP A 95 6.08 -10.41 9.42
C ASP A 95 6.62 -9.26 10.30
N LEU A 96 7.93 -9.05 10.27
CA LEU A 96 8.58 -7.92 10.93
C LEU A 96 8.18 -6.63 10.21
N PRO A 97 7.76 -5.58 10.92
CA PRO A 97 7.34 -4.33 10.30
C PRO A 97 8.57 -3.52 9.88
N LEU A 98 9.17 -3.79 8.73
CA LEU A 98 10.36 -3.06 8.25
C LEU A 98 10.02 -1.81 7.43
N GLY A 99 8.74 -1.57 7.17
CA GLY A 99 8.28 -0.39 6.47
C GLY A 99 8.55 0.90 7.26
N LYS A 100 8.70 2.00 6.52
CA LYS A 100 9.01 3.32 7.08
C LYS A 100 8.36 4.43 6.27
N VAL A 101 8.27 5.61 6.87
CA VAL A 101 8.02 6.86 6.16
C VAL A 101 9.30 7.67 6.16
N ARG A 102 9.64 8.19 4.99
CA ARG A 102 10.80 9.04 4.75
C ARG A 102 10.35 10.40 4.27
N ILE A 103 11.03 11.46 4.70
CA ILE A 103 10.88 12.80 4.16
C ILE A 103 12.04 13.06 3.21
N LEU A 104 11.75 13.49 1.99
CA LEU A 104 12.73 13.98 1.01
C LEU A 104 12.64 15.50 0.94
N SER A 105 13.78 16.17 0.98
CA SER A 105 13.88 17.64 0.88
C SER A 105 14.79 18.01 -0.28
N ASP A 106 14.36 19.02 -1.03
CA ASP A 106 15.15 19.77 -2.01
C ASP A 106 15.70 20.98 -1.26
N ASP A 107 17.03 21.09 -1.16
CA ASP A 107 17.70 22.13 -0.37
C ASP A 107 18.06 23.36 -1.24
N ASP A 108 17.97 23.28 -2.57
CA ASP A 108 18.39 24.33 -3.50
C ASP A 108 17.33 24.78 -4.54
N ASP A 109 16.10 24.27 -4.41
CA ASP A 109 14.92 24.57 -5.23
C ASP A 109 15.13 24.23 -6.73
N ASP A 110 15.98 23.25 -7.05
CA ASP A 110 16.21 22.79 -8.43
C ASP A 110 15.20 21.74 -8.92
N GLY A 111 14.33 21.25 -8.02
CA GLY A 111 13.31 20.23 -8.26
C GLY A 111 13.81 18.79 -8.07
N LEU A 112 15.05 18.60 -7.62
CA LEU A 112 15.65 17.32 -7.27
C LEU A 112 15.78 17.22 -5.74
N PHE A 113 15.59 16.02 -5.19
CA PHE A 113 15.76 15.83 -3.76
C PHE A 113 17.24 15.61 -3.41
N ASP A 114 17.75 16.33 -2.42
CA ASP A 114 19.13 16.27 -1.96
C ASP A 114 19.31 15.46 -0.68
N ARG A 115 18.34 15.60 0.24
CA ARG A 115 18.40 15.01 1.58
C ARG A 115 17.21 14.11 1.84
N SER A 116 17.46 13.08 2.64
CA SER A 116 16.41 12.20 3.11
C SER A 116 16.54 11.84 4.57
N GLU A 117 15.41 11.84 5.28
CA GLU A 117 15.32 11.64 6.72
C GLU A 117 14.19 10.65 7.04
N ILE A 118 14.39 9.82 8.06
CA ILE A 118 13.40 8.80 8.42
C ILE A 118 12.46 9.38 9.46
N PHE A 119 11.28 9.78 8.99
CA PHE A 119 10.22 10.33 9.81
C PHE A 119 9.60 9.30 10.74
N ALA A 120 9.39 8.06 10.28
CA ALA A 120 8.84 7.00 11.12
C ALA A 120 9.28 5.61 10.68
N ARG A 121 9.51 4.71 11.64
CA ARG A 121 9.90 3.30 11.42
C ARG A 121 8.84 2.33 11.93
N ASP A 122 9.12 1.04 11.79
CA ASP A 122 8.35 -0.04 12.39
C ASP A 122 6.89 -0.05 11.93
N LEU A 123 6.65 0.25 10.64
CA LEU A 123 5.34 0.20 10.02
C LEU A 123 5.18 -1.12 9.25
N SER A 124 4.07 -1.80 9.46
CA SER A 124 3.76 -3.02 8.71
C SER A 124 3.06 -2.66 7.41
N TRP A 125 3.71 -2.94 6.28
CA TRP A 125 3.19 -2.73 4.93
C TRP A 125 2.54 -1.34 4.73
N PRO A 126 3.31 -0.24 4.81
CA PRO A 126 2.79 1.10 4.56
C PRO A 126 2.44 1.29 3.08
N THR A 127 1.17 1.59 2.79
CA THR A 127 0.57 1.56 1.44
C THR A 127 -0.27 2.79 1.10
N GLY A 128 -0.38 3.75 2.01
CA GLY A 128 -1.10 4.98 1.78
C GLY A 128 -0.69 6.03 2.78
N ILE A 129 -0.65 7.30 2.36
CA ILE A 129 -0.27 8.43 3.20
C ILE A 129 -1.10 9.66 2.84
N ALA A 130 -1.52 10.40 3.86
CA ALA A 130 -2.18 11.69 3.69
C ALA A 130 -1.77 12.64 4.83
N LEU A 131 -1.34 13.85 4.50
CA LEU A 131 -0.90 14.82 5.49
C LEU A 131 -2.06 15.58 6.10
N TYR A 132 -1.93 15.94 7.38
CA TYR A 132 -2.90 16.70 8.14
C TYR A 132 -2.26 17.30 9.40
N ASP A 133 -2.50 18.59 9.67
CA ASP A 133 -2.08 19.27 10.90
C ASP A 133 -0.59 19.06 11.27
N GLY A 134 0.31 19.15 10.30
CA GLY A 134 1.75 18.93 10.49
C GLY A 134 2.14 17.47 10.78
N GLY A 135 1.19 16.53 10.71
CA GLY A 135 1.41 15.09 10.78
C GLY A 135 0.99 14.36 9.51
N ALA A 136 1.07 13.04 9.56
CA ALA A 136 0.72 12.13 8.48
C ALA A 136 -0.18 11.00 8.99
N PHE A 137 -1.31 10.80 8.31
CA PHE A 137 -2.02 9.53 8.39
C PHE A 137 -1.32 8.52 7.48
N VAL A 138 -1.03 7.33 8.00
CA VAL A 138 -0.36 6.26 7.26
C VAL A 138 -1.16 4.97 7.34
N ALA A 139 -1.61 4.47 6.19
CA ALA A 139 -2.21 3.15 6.08
C ALA A 139 -1.10 2.09 6.12
N GLY A 140 -1.08 1.27 7.17
CA GLY A 140 -0.12 0.19 7.38
C GLY A 140 -0.80 -0.99 8.07
N THR A 141 -1.20 -1.99 7.28
CA THR A 141 -2.11 -3.07 7.73
C THR A 141 -1.51 -3.86 8.89
N PRO A 142 -2.23 -4.04 10.02
CA PRO A 142 -3.69 -3.96 10.18
C PRO A 142 -4.26 -2.61 10.65
N ASP A 143 -3.44 -1.56 10.63
CA ASP A 143 -3.74 -0.28 11.26
C ASP A 143 -3.71 0.90 10.26
N VAL A 144 -4.35 2.00 10.63
CA VAL A 144 -4.09 3.34 10.08
C VAL A 144 -3.55 4.17 11.22
N TRP A 145 -2.34 4.69 11.05
CA TRP A 145 -1.62 5.46 12.04
C TRP A 145 -1.81 6.96 11.83
N TYR A 146 -1.72 7.75 12.88
CA TYR A 146 -1.39 9.17 12.83
C TYR A 146 -0.01 9.36 13.46
N LEU A 147 0.88 9.98 12.71
CA LEU A 147 2.28 10.19 13.05
C LEU A 147 2.58 11.68 12.95
N LYS A 148 3.19 12.27 13.97
CA LYS A 148 3.52 13.70 13.97
C LYS A 148 4.82 13.94 14.73
N ASP A 149 5.62 14.84 14.20
CA ASP A 149 6.77 15.45 14.86
C ASP A 149 6.30 16.74 15.55
N THR A 150 6.50 16.83 16.86
CA THR A 150 6.08 17.97 17.68
C THR A 150 7.23 18.84 18.19
N ASP A 151 8.48 18.41 18.03
CA ASP A 151 9.67 19.15 18.47
C ASP A 151 10.57 19.64 17.33
N GLY A 152 10.28 19.22 16.10
CA GLY A 152 10.93 19.67 14.88
C GLY A 152 12.25 18.96 14.59
N ASP A 153 12.49 17.79 15.15
CA ASP A 153 13.71 17.00 14.92
C ASP A 153 13.67 16.14 13.64
N GLY A 154 12.57 16.18 12.89
CA GLY A 154 12.36 15.42 11.66
C GLY A 154 11.85 14.00 11.89
N THR A 155 11.62 13.58 13.14
CA THR A 155 11.14 12.26 13.53
C THR A 155 9.80 12.36 14.26
N ALA A 156 8.86 11.49 13.91
CA ALA A 156 7.56 11.45 14.58
C ALA A 156 7.69 10.93 16.02
N ASP A 157 7.43 11.80 17.00
CA ASP A 157 7.32 11.46 18.42
C ASP A 157 5.88 11.08 18.82
N VAL A 158 4.88 11.59 18.11
CA VAL A 158 3.48 11.19 18.25
C VAL A 158 3.19 10.00 17.35
N ARG A 159 2.64 8.93 17.96
CA ARG A 159 2.21 7.73 17.25
C ARG A 159 0.89 7.20 17.80
N GLU A 160 -0.20 7.39 17.05
CA GLU A 160 -1.54 6.93 17.43
C GLU A 160 -2.13 5.98 16.39
N LYS A 161 -2.80 4.92 16.83
CA LYS A 161 -3.64 4.08 15.96
C LYS A 161 -5.02 4.71 15.85
N ILE A 162 -5.35 5.20 14.67
CA ILE A 162 -6.62 5.85 14.39
C ILE A 162 -7.68 4.80 14.05
N PHE A 163 -7.32 3.85 13.20
CA PHE A 163 -8.15 2.70 12.86
C PHE A 163 -7.33 1.42 13.01
N SER A 164 -7.97 0.35 13.47
CA SER A 164 -7.37 -0.99 13.58
C SER A 164 -8.35 -2.05 13.08
N GLY A 165 -7.84 -3.22 12.72
CA GLY A 165 -8.66 -4.39 12.39
C GLY A 165 -8.84 -4.66 10.90
N PHE A 166 -8.04 -4.01 10.04
CA PHE A 166 -7.92 -4.38 8.62
C PHE A 166 -7.18 -5.72 8.50
N ARG A 167 -7.66 -6.58 7.61
CA ARG A 167 -7.07 -7.91 7.39
C ARG A 167 -5.93 -7.89 6.39
N LYS A 168 -4.96 -8.78 6.60
CA LYS A 168 -3.69 -8.94 5.90
C LYS A 168 -3.58 -10.33 5.24
N TYR A 169 -4.68 -10.87 4.72
CA TYR A 169 -4.70 -12.17 4.02
C TYR A 169 -4.03 -12.14 2.64
N ASN A 170 -4.49 -11.27 1.75
CA ASN A 170 -3.93 -11.09 0.42
C ASN A 170 -3.18 -9.75 0.38
N VAL A 171 -1.88 -9.80 0.07
CA VAL A 171 -0.99 -8.64 0.03
C VAL A 171 -1.45 -7.58 -0.99
N GLN A 172 -2.17 -7.99 -2.03
CA GLN A 172 -2.68 -7.12 -3.09
C GLN A 172 -4.06 -6.50 -2.77
N ALA A 173 -4.57 -6.67 -1.54
CA ALA A 173 -5.93 -6.29 -1.19
C ALA A 173 -6.07 -5.76 0.24
N VAL A 174 -4.98 -5.17 0.72
CA VAL A 174 -4.85 -4.50 2.00
C VAL A 174 -5.42 -3.09 1.95
N VAL A 175 -5.58 -2.44 3.11
CA VAL A 175 -5.92 -1.00 3.16
C VAL A 175 -4.82 -0.20 2.48
N ASN A 176 -5.16 0.83 1.70
CA ASN A 176 -4.19 1.65 0.97
C ASN A 176 -4.78 3.00 0.54
N ASN A 177 -3.94 3.81 -0.12
CA ASN A 177 -4.33 4.98 -0.92
C ASN A 177 -5.25 5.96 -0.17
N LEU A 178 -4.68 6.63 0.83
CA LEU A 178 -5.33 7.74 1.53
C LEU A 178 -5.26 8.99 0.65
N ILE A 179 -6.40 9.60 0.33
CA ILE A 179 -6.46 10.81 -0.50
C ILE A 179 -7.51 11.79 0.02
N TRP A 180 -7.23 13.08 -0.11
CA TRP A 180 -8.17 14.13 0.24
C TRP A 180 -9.30 14.24 -0.79
N GLY A 181 -10.53 14.33 -0.29
CA GLY A 181 -11.71 14.71 -1.07
C GLY A 181 -12.03 16.20 -0.94
N LEU A 182 -12.83 16.72 -1.89
CA LEU A 182 -13.30 18.12 -1.91
C LEU A 182 -14.18 18.49 -0.70
N ASP A 183 -14.66 17.50 0.06
CA ASP A 183 -15.46 17.67 1.28
C ASP A 183 -14.61 17.77 2.56
N ASN A 184 -13.30 17.94 2.42
CA ASN A 184 -12.32 17.97 3.51
C ASN A 184 -12.29 16.69 4.35
N ARG A 185 -12.52 15.54 3.69
CA ARG A 185 -12.38 14.22 4.30
C ARG A 185 -11.29 13.43 3.60
N ILE A 186 -10.69 12.50 4.32
CA ILE A 186 -9.70 11.58 3.76
C ILE A 186 -10.43 10.28 3.39
N TYR A 187 -10.22 9.83 2.16
CA TYR A 187 -10.77 8.61 1.58
C TYR A 187 -9.68 7.56 1.49
N GLY A 188 -9.99 6.32 1.87
CA GLY A 188 -9.08 5.19 1.81
C GLY A 188 -9.68 4.01 1.06
N ALA A 189 -8.85 3.29 0.32
CA ALA A 189 -9.20 2.00 -0.25
C ALA A 189 -9.21 0.95 0.86
N GLY A 190 -10.33 0.28 1.08
CA GLY A 190 -10.44 -0.75 2.12
C GLY A 190 -9.98 -2.14 1.68
N GLY A 191 -9.70 -2.31 0.38
CA GLY A 191 -9.27 -3.58 -0.17
C GLY A 191 -10.37 -4.65 -0.17
N THR A 192 -9.99 -5.85 -0.60
CA THR A 192 -10.91 -7.01 -0.62
C THR A 192 -10.69 -7.96 0.56
N ASN A 193 -9.67 -7.73 1.40
CA ASN A 193 -9.45 -8.53 2.61
C ASN A 193 -10.54 -8.27 3.67
N GLY A 194 -11.09 -7.06 3.68
CA GLY A 194 -12.08 -6.62 4.67
C GLY A 194 -11.49 -6.49 6.07
N GLY A 195 -12.34 -6.47 7.08
CA GLY A 195 -11.91 -6.31 8.46
C GLY A 195 -13.05 -6.09 9.44
N SER A 196 -12.70 -6.05 10.72
CA SER A 196 -13.59 -5.63 11.80
C SER A 196 -12.99 -4.38 12.42
N ILE A 197 -13.40 -3.22 11.91
CA ILE A 197 -12.71 -1.96 12.16
C ILE A 197 -13.07 -1.40 13.54
N THR A 198 -12.04 -1.01 14.30
CA THR A 198 -12.17 -0.34 15.59
C THR A 198 -11.40 0.97 15.60
N PHE A 199 -11.93 1.94 16.34
CA PHE A 199 -11.31 3.24 16.63
C PHE A 199 -11.79 3.77 17.98
N LYS A 200 -11.17 4.84 18.47
CA LYS A 200 -11.56 5.47 19.74
C LYS A 200 -13.04 5.84 19.76
N GLY A 201 -13.78 5.33 20.75
CA GLY A 201 -15.23 5.53 20.88
C GLY A 201 -16.10 4.49 20.14
N THR A 202 -15.49 3.48 19.51
CA THR A 202 -16.23 2.36 18.92
C THR A 202 -16.74 1.42 20.02
N GLU A 203 -18.07 1.30 20.18
CA GLU A 203 -18.66 0.30 21.08
C GLU A 203 -18.65 -1.12 20.48
N LYS A 204 -18.89 -1.23 19.17
CA LYS A 204 -18.94 -2.49 18.41
C LYS A 204 -18.11 -2.37 17.14
N PRO A 205 -17.22 -3.34 16.84
CA PRO A 205 -16.43 -3.31 15.61
C PRO A 205 -17.31 -3.17 14.36
N ILE A 206 -16.88 -2.33 13.43
CA ILE A 206 -17.59 -2.07 12.18
C ILE A 206 -17.12 -3.09 11.12
N PRO A 207 -17.99 -3.97 10.61
CA PRO A 207 -17.60 -4.93 9.59
C PRO A 207 -17.37 -4.24 8.25
N LEU A 208 -16.14 -4.32 7.73
CA LEU A 208 -15.77 -3.85 6.40
C LEU A 208 -15.72 -5.06 5.46
N VAL A 209 -16.64 -5.12 4.49
CA VAL A 209 -16.72 -6.21 3.51
C VAL A 209 -16.68 -5.63 2.10
N ARG A 210 -15.53 -5.72 1.43
CA ARG A 210 -15.32 -5.18 0.06
C ARG A 210 -15.85 -3.75 -0.09
N GLY A 211 -15.52 -2.89 0.86
CA GLY A 211 -15.88 -1.49 0.86
C GLY A 211 -14.63 -0.63 0.97
N ASP A 212 -14.80 0.63 0.63
CA ASP A 212 -13.81 1.67 0.95
C ASP A 212 -14.30 2.43 2.19
N PHE A 213 -13.53 3.43 2.61
CA PHE A 213 -13.92 4.25 3.74
C PHE A 213 -13.52 5.70 3.56
N ARG A 214 -14.13 6.57 4.37
CA ARG A 214 -13.65 7.92 4.60
C ARG A 214 -13.72 8.29 6.07
N PHE A 215 -13.03 9.35 6.45
CA PHE A 215 -13.09 9.92 7.78
C PHE A 215 -12.75 11.42 7.76
N ASP A 216 -13.27 12.16 8.74
CA ASP A 216 -12.86 13.54 9.00
C ASP A 216 -11.61 13.53 9.90
N PRO A 217 -10.48 14.10 9.48
CA PRO A 217 -9.25 14.04 10.26
C PRO A 217 -9.31 14.81 11.59
N ARG A 218 -10.25 15.76 11.75
CA ARG A 218 -10.49 16.49 13.02
C ARG A 218 -11.26 15.66 14.02
N SER A 219 -12.09 14.75 13.53
CA SER A 219 -12.91 13.84 14.33
C SER A 219 -13.02 12.51 13.59
N PRO A 220 -12.03 11.61 13.72
CA PRO A 220 -11.86 10.44 12.85
C PRO A 220 -12.92 9.37 13.09
N ARG A 221 -14.13 9.65 12.62
CA ARG A 221 -15.24 8.71 12.54
C ARG A 221 -15.13 7.95 11.23
N PHE A 222 -15.12 6.63 11.34
CA PHE A 222 -15.03 5.73 10.19
C PHE A 222 -16.39 5.63 9.49
N GLU A 223 -16.44 5.98 8.21
CA GLU A 223 -17.63 5.83 7.36
C GLU A 223 -17.34 4.86 6.22
N ILE A 224 -18.19 3.84 6.04
CA ILE A 224 -18.08 2.89 4.93
C ILE A 224 -18.62 3.51 3.65
N LEU A 225 -17.91 3.28 2.55
CA LEU A 225 -18.27 3.71 1.21
C LEU A 225 -18.40 2.53 0.24
N SER A 226 -19.14 2.75 -0.86
CA SER A 226 -19.03 1.92 -2.06
C SER A 226 -17.57 1.85 -2.50
N GLY A 227 -17.06 0.66 -2.75
CA GLY A 227 -15.64 0.49 -3.04
C GLY A 227 -15.18 -0.95 -3.10
N GLY A 228 -14.02 -1.22 -2.51
CA GLY A 228 -13.25 -2.44 -2.71
C GLY A 228 -12.09 -2.22 -3.70
N ALA A 229 -11.62 -0.98 -3.81
CA ALA A 229 -10.42 -0.63 -4.56
C ALA A 229 -9.23 -1.44 -4.05
N ARG A 230 -8.34 -1.88 -4.95
CA ARG A 230 -7.14 -2.63 -4.56
C ARG A 230 -5.87 -1.82 -4.53
N PHE A 231 -5.74 -0.81 -5.40
CA PHE A 231 -4.48 -0.08 -5.58
C PHE A 231 -4.65 1.44 -5.62
N GLY A 232 -5.85 1.94 -5.87
CA GLY A 232 -6.04 3.37 -6.06
C GLY A 232 -7.50 3.77 -6.05
N ASN A 233 -7.73 4.97 -5.52
CA ASN A 233 -8.93 5.76 -5.64
C ASN A 233 -8.53 7.22 -5.92
N SER A 234 -9.33 7.91 -6.73
CA SER A 234 -9.11 9.31 -7.06
C SER A 234 -10.44 9.98 -7.39
N PHE A 235 -10.39 11.28 -7.62
CA PHE A 235 -11.53 12.11 -7.98
C PHE A 235 -11.24 12.87 -9.26
N ASP A 236 -12.29 13.17 -10.03
CA ASP A 236 -12.23 14.25 -11.02
C ASP A 236 -12.57 15.60 -10.37
N ASP A 237 -12.46 16.67 -11.16
CA ASP A 237 -12.69 18.05 -10.74
C ASP A 237 -14.15 18.32 -10.27
N TRP A 238 -15.08 17.41 -10.56
CA TRP A 238 -16.47 17.48 -10.12
C TRP A 238 -16.76 16.62 -8.88
N GLY A 239 -15.74 15.95 -8.33
CA GLY A 239 -15.86 15.07 -7.17
C GLY A 239 -16.41 13.68 -7.50
N ASN A 240 -16.46 13.28 -8.78
CA ASN A 240 -16.79 11.90 -9.12
C ASN A 240 -15.63 11.00 -8.74
N ARG A 241 -15.93 9.92 -8.01
CA ARG A 241 -14.92 9.01 -7.49
C ARG A 241 -14.63 7.88 -8.47
N PHE A 242 -13.35 7.63 -8.72
CA PHE A 242 -12.83 6.54 -9.53
C PHE A 242 -11.98 5.60 -8.68
N ILE A 243 -12.08 4.30 -8.91
CA ILE A 243 -11.29 3.26 -8.25
C ILE A 243 -10.68 2.30 -9.27
N CYS A 244 -9.69 1.51 -8.86
CA CYS A 244 -9.12 0.49 -9.72
C CYS A 244 -8.89 -0.86 -9.00
N ASN A 245 -8.77 -1.91 -9.80
CA ASN A 245 -8.33 -3.22 -9.38
C ASN A 245 -7.44 -3.88 -10.45
N ILE A 246 -6.91 -5.07 -10.14
CA ILE A 246 -5.94 -5.77 -11.02
C ILE A 246 -6.43 -6.02 -12.46
N ARG A 247 -7.76 -6.05 -12.69
CA ARG A 247 -8.35 -6.29 -14.01
C ARG A 247 -8.96 -5.04 -14.63
N ASN A 248 -9.29 -4.04 -13.82
CA ASN A 248 -10.05 -2.87 -14.24
C ASN A 248 -9.25 -1.62 -13.86
N PRO A 249 -8.61 -0.94 -14.82
CA PRO A 249 -7.73 0.19 -14.55
C PRO A 249 -8.48 1.44 -14.08
N ALA A 250 -9.77 1.57 -14.42
CA ALA A 250 -10.63 2.63 -13.94
C ALA A 250 -12.09 2.16 -13.83
N GLN A 251 -12.73 2.47 -12.70
CA GLN A 251 -14.15 2.20 -12.44
C GLN A 251 -14.73 3.40 -11.71
N GLN A 252 -15.81 3.98 -12.24
CA GLN A 252 -16.51 5.07 -11.57
C GLN A 252 -17.49 4.53 -10.53
N ILE A 253 -17.52 5.14 -9.35
CA ILE A 253 -18.58 4.91 -8.36
C ILE A 253 -19.79 5.77 -8.74
N LEU A 254 -20.78 5.17 -9.40
CA LEU A 254 -22.01 5.87 -9.79
C LEU A 254 -23.01 6.04 -8.63
N PHE A 255 -23.09 5.05 -7.74
CA PHE A 255 -24.03 5.04 -6.63
C PHE A 255 -23.30 4.89 -5.30
N PRO A 256 -23.06 6.00 -4.58
CA PRO A 256 -22.55 5.97 -3.22
C PRO A 256 -23.46 5.19 -2.28
N ALA A 257 -22.87 4.30 -1.47
CA ALA A 257 -23.59 3.43 -0.53
C ALA A 257 -24.46 4.22 0.46
N GLU A 258 -24.03 5.43 0.81
CA GLU A 258 -24.79 6.34 1.68
C GLU A 258 -26.19 6.68 1.16
N TYR A 259 -26.40 6.69 -0.15
CA TYR A 259 -27.74 6.88 -0.74
C TYR A 259 -28.57 5.60 -0.71
N LEU A 260 -27.92 4.43 -0.88
CA LEU A 260 -28.60 3.14 -0.81
C LEU A 260 -29.10 2.84 0.61
N VAL A 261 -28.32 3.18 1.63
CA VAL A 261 -28.71 2.97 3.04
C VAL A 261 -29.91 3.84 3.45
N ARG A 262 -30.14 4.97 2.76
CA ARG A 262 -31.29 5.85 3.04
C ARG A 262 -32.61 5.32 2.50
N ASN A 263 -32.59 4.34 1.59
CA ASN A 263 -33.80 3.68 1.10
C ASN A 263 -33.70 2.15 1.28
N PRO A 264 -34.15 1.61 2.42
CA PRO A 264 -34.02 0.19 2.74
C PRO A 264 -35.02 -0.74 2.02
N TYR A 265 -35.75 -0.23 1.02
CA TYR A 265 -36.83 -0.93 0.31
C TYR A 265 -36.49 -1.21 -1.15
#